data_AF-A8PSS0-F1
#
_entry.id   AF-A8PSS0-F1
#
_cell.length_a   1.000
_cell.length_b   1.000
_cell.length_c   1.000
_cell.angle_alpha   90.00
_cell.angle_beta   90.00
_cell.angle_gamma   90.00
#
_symmetry.space_group_name_H-M   'P 1'
#
loop_
_entity.id
_entity.type
_entity.pdbx_description
1 polymer ?
#
loop_
_entity_poly.entity_id
_entity_poly.type
_entity_poly.pdbx_seq_one_letter_code
_entity_poly.pdbx_strand_id
1 'polypeptide(L)'
;MMQSISRFFYGPGKEERVREVQRRLRQEQRSLDREIRQIDQAVMKVKADVKRLARKGDVRNATVLAKEVVRSTKHRTRLVTSKSQLNSISLQLQQQLCTYPGACARK
;
A
#
# COMPACT_ATOMS: atom_id res chain seq x y z
N MET A 1 -30.29 20.52 -13.95
CA MET A 1 -29.26 21.30 -14.66
C MET A 1 -28.54 22.35 -13.79
N MET A 2 -28.62 22.28 -12.45
CA MET A 2 -28.00 23.29 -11.55
C MET A 2 -26.62 22.89 -10.97
N GLN A 3 -26.17 21.64 -11.16
CA GLN A 3 -24.88 21.17 -10.63
C GLN A 3 -23.69 21.51 -11.55
N SER A 4 -23.95 21.78 -12.83
CA SER A 4 -22.89 21.92 -13.84
C SER A 4 -22.27 23.33 -13.86
N ILE A 5 -23.08 24.35 -13.59
CA ILE A 5 -22.66 25.76 -13.66
C ILE A 5 -21.90 26.16 -12.39
N SER A 6 -22.36 25.70 -11.22
CA SER A 6 -21.66 25.92 -9.94
C SER A 6 -20.33 25.15 -9.86
N ARG A 7 -20.24 23.94 -10.44
CA ARG A 7 -19.01 23.12 -10.48
C ARG A 7 -17.88 23.77 -11.28
N PHE A 8 -18.21 24.55 -12.31
CA PHE A 8 -17.23 25.29 -13.11
C PHE A 8 -16.67 26.52 -12.37
N PHE A 9 -17.48 27.19 -11.56
CA PHE A 9 -17.08 28.41 -10.84
C PHE A 9 -16.52 28.17 -9.43
N TYR A 10 -16.97 27.12 -8.72
CA TYR A 10 -16.60 26.84 -7.31
C TYR A 10 -15.70 25.60 -7.12
N GLY A 11 -15.32 24.92 -8.20
CA GLY A 11 -14.50 23.71 -8.15
C GLY A 11 -15.21 22.49 -7.54
N PRO A 12 -14.54 21.32 -7.48
CA PRO A 12 -15.15 20.09 -6.98
C PRO A 12 -15.48 20.21 -5.48
N GLY A 13 -16.68 19.76 -5.13
CA GLY A 13 -17.18 19.77 -3.75
C GLY A 13 -16.31 18.93 -2.81
N LYS A 14 -16.32 19.26 -1.51
CA LYS A 14 -15.49 18.58 -0.50
C LYS A 14 -15.69 17.05 -0.49
N GLU A 15 -16.93 16.59 -0.66
CA GLU A 15 -17.25 15.16 -0.76
C GLU A 15 -16.62 14.48 -1.98
N GLU A 16 -16.63 15.16 -3.14
CA GLU A 16 -16.04 14.64 -4.38
C GLU A 16 -14.52 14.52 -4.27
N ARG A 17 -13.88 15.50 -3.63
CA ARG A 17 -12.44 15.45 -3.32
C ARG A 17 -12.09 14.28 -2.38
N VAL A 18 -12.88 14.06 -1.32
CA VAL A 18 -12.64 12.92 -0.41
C VAL A 18 -12.82 11.59 -1.14
N ARG A 19 -13.84 11.45 -2.00
CA ARG A 19 -14.03 10.24 -2.82
C ARG A 19 -12.87 10.01 -3.78
N GLU A 20 -12.34 11.06 -4.40
CA GLU A 20 -11.16 10.97 -5.26
C GLU A 20 -9.93 10.50 -4.48
N VAL A 21 -9.66 11.10 -3.32
CA VAL A 21 -8.55 10.70 -2.44
C VAL A 21 -8.71 9.25 -2.00
N GLN A 22 -9.92 8.82 -1.58
CA GLN A 22 -10.19 7.43 -1.25
C GLN A 22 -9.92 6.47 -2.43
N ARG A 23 -10.30 6.86 -3.65
CA ARG A 23 -10.02 6.06 -4.86
C ARG A 23 -8.51 5.93 -5.10
N ARG A 24 -7.76 7.02 -4.97
CA ARG A 24 -6.30 7.05 -5.11
C ARG A 24 -5.65 6.19 -4.02
N LEU A 25 -6.04 6.33 -2.75
CA LEU A 25 -5.53 5.52 -1.64
C LEU A 25 -5.72 4.01 -1.89
N ARG A 26 -6.88 3.60 -2.41
CA ARG A 26 -7.14 2.18 -2.76
C ARG A 26 -6.30 1.70 -3.96
N GLN A 27 -5.93 2.59 -4.88
CA GLN A 27 -5.00 2.23 -5.96
C GLN A 27 -3.60 2.02 -5.40
N GLU A 28 -3.11 2.95 -4.57
CA GLU A 28 -1.80 2.86 -3.92
C GLU A 28 -1.69 1.62 -3.01
N GLN A 29 -2.71 1.33 -2.19
CA GLN A 29 -2.74 0.11 -1.38
C GLN A 29 -2.57 -1.17 -2.22
N ARG A 30 -3.21 -1.23 -3.40
CA ARG A 30 -3.07 -2.36 -4.32
C ARG A 30 -1.72 -2.41 -5.01
N SER A 31 -1.06 -1.27 -5.23
CA SER A 31 0.31 -1.22 -5.73
C SER A 31 1.28 -1.75 -4.68
N LEU A 32 1.16 -1.31 -3.43
CA LEU A 32 1.95 -1.83 -2.30
C LEU A 32 1.75 -3.34 -2.11
N ASP A 33 0.52 -3.84 -2.23
CA ASP A 33 0.25 -5.28 -2.13
C ASP A 33 0.89 -6.10 -3.26
N ARG A 34 0.99 -5.52 -4.47
CA ARG A 34 1.70 -6.15 -5.58
C ARG A 34 3.20 -6.19 -5.32
N GLU A 35 3.78 -5.10 -4.83
CA GLU A 35 5.20 -5.03 -4.46
C GLU A 35 5.55 -6.01 -3.34
N ILE A 36 4.73 -6.09 -2.28
CA ILE A 36 4.93 -7.06 -1.18
C ILE A 36 4.96 -8.49 -1.73
N ARG A 37 4.03 -8.84 -2.63
CA ARG A 37 3.99 -10.18 -3.25
C ARG A 37 5.23 -10.45 -4.11
N GLN A 38 5.69 -9.47 -4.88
CA GLN A 38 6.90 -9.60 -5.69
C GLN A 38 8.14 -9.82 -4.83
N ILE A 39 8.27 -9.07 -3.73
CA ILE A 39 9.36 -9.24 -2.75
C ILE A 39 9.30 -10.61 -2.09
N ASP A 40 8.12 -11.07 -1.67
CA ASP A 40 7.96 -12.38 -1.04
C ASP A 40 8.37 -13.51 -2.00
N GLN A 41 7.98 -13.43 -3.28
CA GLN A 41 8.42 -14.39 -4.30
C GLN A 41 9.94 -14.35 -4.55
N ALA A 42 10.53 -13.16 -4.62
CA ALA A 42 11.98 -13.00 -4.77
C ALA A 42 12.73 -13.58 -3.57
N VAL A 43 12.26 -13.31 -2.35
CA VAL A 43 12.83 -13.84 -1.10
C VAL A 43 12.75 -15.37 -1.08
N MET A 44 11.65 -15.97 -1.53
CA MET A 44 11.53 -17.43 -1.61
C MET A 44 12.58 -18.04 -2.55
N LYS A 45 12.80 -17.44 -3.72
CA LYS A 45 13.83 -17.88 -4.69
C LYS A 45 15.23 -17.77 -4.09
N VAL A 46 15.57 -16.61 -3.52
CA VAL A 46 16.89 -16.38 -2.91
C VAL A 46 17.14 -17.34 -1.74
N LYS A 47 16.12 -17.63 -0.91
CA LYS A 47 16.22 -18.64 0.15
C LYS A 47 16.53 -20.04 -0.39
N ALA A 48 15.93 -20.42 -1.52
CA ALA A 48 16.24 -21.70 -2.17
C ALA A 48 17.68 -21.72 -2.69
N ASP A 49 18.16 -20.62 -3.27
CA ASP A 49 19.55 -20.49 -3.74
C ASP A 49 20.56 -20.53 -2.60
N VAL A 50 20.27 -19.88 -1.47
CA VAL A 50 21.12 -19.96 -0.25
C VAL A 50 21.25 -21.41 0.20
N LYS A 51 20.15 -22.17 0.25
CA LYS A 51 20.19 -23.60 0.63
C LYS A 51 21.00 -24.43 -0.38
N ARG A 52 20.87 -24.15 -1.67
CA ARG A 52 21.61 -24.83 -2.75
C ARG A 52 23.11 -24.57 -2.64
N LEU A 53 23.52 -23.32 -2.44
CA LEU A 53 24.93 -22.93 -2.31
C LEU A 53 25.55 -23.44 -1.00
N ALA A 54 24.77 -23.45 0.10
CA ALA A 54 25.20 -24.03 1.35
C ALA A 54 25.52 -25.54 1.22
N ARG A 55 24.69 -26.29 0.48
CA ARG A 55 24.95 -27.71 0.18
C ARG A 55 26.17 -27.93 -0.71
N LYS A 56 26.49 -26.98 -1.60
CA LYS A 56 27.67 -27.04 -2.46
C LYS A 56 28.98 -26.69 -1.74
N GLY A 57 28.90 -26.09 -0.55
CA GLY A 57 30.08 -25.64 0.21
C GLY A 57 30.52 -24.20 -0.10
N ASP A 58 29.76 -23.45 -0.90
CA ASP A 58 30.06 -22.06 -1.28
C ASP A 58 29.62 -21.06 -0.20
N VAL A 59 30.32 -21.06 0.95
CA VAL A 59 29.93 -20.27 2.14
C VAL A 59 29.96 -18.75 1.89
N ARG A 60 30.91 -18.26 1.08
CA ARG A 60 31.04 -16.82 0.76
C ARG A 60 29.82 -16.31 0.00
N ASN A 61 29.40 -17.02 -1.05
CA ASN A 61 28.25 -16.65 -1.87
C ASN A 61 26.94 -16.83 -1.09
N ALA A 62 26.82 -17.90 -0.28
CA ALA A 62 25.67 -18.10 0.58
C ALA A 62 25.49 -16.95 1.60
N THR A 63 26.58 -16.41 2.13
CA THR A 63 26.55 -15.30 3.10
C THR A 63 26.11 -13.99 2.45
N VAL A 64 26.55 -13.70 1.21
CA VAL A 64 26.12 -12.51 0.46
C VAL A 64 24.62 -12.55 0.20
N LEU A 65 24.10 -13.69 -0.28
CA LEU A 65 22.67 -13.86 -0.54
C LEU A 65 21.84 -13.84 0.75
N ALA A 66 22.35 -14.40 1.85
CA ALA A 66 21.69 -14.35 3.15
C ALA A 66 21.52 -12.90 3.66
N LYS A 67 22.53 -12.05 3.47
CA LYS A 67 22.42 -10.61 3.79
C LYS A 67 21.33 -9.93 2.96
N GLU A 68 21.20 -10.31 1.69
CA GLU A 68 20.17 -9.76 0.81
C GLU A 68 18.75 -10.17 1.23
N VAL A 69 18.58 -11.40 1.73
CA VAL A 69 17.30 -11.84 2.33
C VAL A 69 16.91 -10.96 3.51
N VAL A 70 17.86 -10.60 4.39
CA VAL A 70 17.59 -9.72 5.54
C VAL A 70 17.20 -8.32 5.08
N ARG A 71 17.89 -7.78 4.07
CA ARG A 71 17.55 -6.46 3.49
C ARG A 71 16.17 -6.45 2.85
N SER A 72 15.85 -7.47 2.05
CA SER A 72 14.53 -7.64 1.43
C SER A 72 13.43 -7.77 2.47
N THR A 73 13.67 -8.48 3.57
CA THR A 73 12.72 -8.62 4.68
C THR A 73 12.48 -7.27 5.37
N LYS A 74 13.53 -6.49 5.60
CA LYS A 74 13.40 -5.13 6.16
C LYS A 74 12.61 -4.20 5.22
N HIS A 75 12.85 -4.31 3.92
CA HIS A 75 12.09 -3.57 2.92
C HIS A 75 10.60 -3.93 2.94
N ARG A 76 10.28 -5.24 2.98
CA ARG A 76 8.91 -5.74 3.16
C ARG A 76 8.25 -5.16 4.40
N THR A 77 8.92 -5.16 5.55
CA THR A 77 8.36 -4.61 6.80
C THR A 77 8.01 -3.13 6.64
N ARG A 78 8.85 -2.33 5.97
CA ARG A 78 8.57 -0.91 5.70
C ARG A 78 7.30 -0.75 4.85
N LEU A 79 7.15 -1.54 3.78
CA LEU A 79 5.97 -1.49 2.92
C LEU A 79 4.69 -1.89 3.67
N VAL A 80 4.77 -2.89 4.55
CA VAL A 80 3.64 -3.28 5.42
C VAL A 80 3.26 -2.15 6.37
N THR A 81 4.25 -1.47 6.98
CA THR A 81 3.99 -0.29 7.82
C THR A 81 3.32 0.83 7.01
N SER A 82 3.81 1.11 5.80
CA SER A 82 3.19 2.10 4.90
C SER A 82 1.76 1.73 4.52
N LYS A 83 1.48 0.45 4.26
CA LYS A 83 0.10 -0.03 4.01
C LYS A 83 -0.81 0.25 5.20
N SER A 84 -0.35 -0.05 6.42
CA SER A 84 -1.11 0.22 7.65
C SER A 84 -1.38 1.71 7.84
N GLN A 85 -0.41 2.58 7.55
CA GLN A 85 -0.59 4.04 7.60
C GLN A 85 -1.64 4.51 6.60
N LEU A 86 -1.64 4.03 5.36
CA LEU A 86 -2.67 4.36 4.37
C LEU A 86 -4.06 3.88 4.80
N ASN A 87 -4.16 2.74 5.46
CA ASN A 87 -5.43 2.24 6.02
C ASN A 87 -5.95 3.16 7.12
N SER A 88 -5.09 3.62 8.03
CA SER A 88 -5.46 4.57 9.07
C SER A 88 -5.97 5.89 8.48
N ILE A 89 -5.31 6.43 7.46
CA ILE A 89 -5.75 7.64 6.74
C ILE A 89 -7.11 7.41 6.07
N SER A 90 -7.29 6.25 5.41
CA SER A 90 -8.57 5.90 4.79
C SER A 90 -9.72 5.86 5.81
N LEU A 91 -9.47 5.31 7.00
CA LEU A 91 -10.45 5.26 8.09
C LEU A 91 -10.78 6.66 8.61
N GLN A 92 -9.78 7.52 8.79
CA GLN A 92 -9.98 8.91 9.21
C GLN A 92 -10.83 9.68 8.19
N LEU A 93 -10.58 9.51 6.89
CA LEU A 93 -11.40 10.12 5.84
C LEU A 93 -12.84 9.61 5.85
N GLN A 94 -13.05 8.32 6.11
CA GLN A 94 -14.39 7.75 6.26
C GLN A 94 -15.11 8.30 7.49
N GLN A 95 -14.40 8.47 8.61
CA GLN A 95 -14.95 9.07 9.83
C GLN A 95 -15.35 10.53 9.58
N GLN A 96 -14.48 11.32 8.92
CA GLN A 96 -14.78 12.71 8.57
C GLN A 96 -16.06 12.82 7.74
N LEU A 97 -16.26 11.94 6.74
CA LEU A 97 -17.50 11.90 5.96
C LEU A 97 -18.74 11.63 6.83
N CYS A 98 -18.64 10.72 7.80
CA CYS A 98 -19.76 10.37 8.69
C CYS A 98 -20.12 11.50 9.67
N THR A 99 -19.13 12.29 10.11
CA THR A 99 -19.33 13.40 11.05
C THR A 99 -20.04 14.61 10.42
N TYR A 100 -20.06 14.74 9.09
CA TYR A 100 -20.83 15.80 8.43
C TYR A 100 -22.35 15.48 8.49
N PRO A 101 -23.18 16.43 8.98
CA PRO A 101 -24.63 16.22 9.06
C PRO A 101 -25.20 16.12 7.64
N GLY A 102 -25.57 14.90 7.23
CA GLY A 102 -26.10 14.60 5.90
C GLY A 102 -25.63 13.28 5.29
N ALA A 103 -24.48 12.73 5.72
CA ALA A 103 -23.93 11.49 5.17
C ALA A 103 -24.50 10.20 5.81
N CYS A 104 -24.89 10.26 7.09
CA CYS A 104 -25.46 9.13 7.83
C CYS A 104 -27.00 9.00 7.68
N ALA A 105 -27.67 10.04 7.18
CA ALA A 105 -29.14 10.15 7.16
C ALA A 105 -29.83 9.56 5.92
N ARG A 106 -29.13 8.78 5.09
CA ARG A 106 -29.71 8.11 3.92
C ARG A 106 -29.61 6.59 4.08
N LYS A 107 -30.32 6.08 5.09
CA LYS A 107 -30.84 4.70 5.10
C LYS A 107 -32.34 4.79 4.88
#